data_AF-A0A938T6H5-F1
#
_entry.id   AF-A0A938T6H5-F1
#
_cell.length_a   1.000
_cell.length_b   1.000
_cell.length_c   1.000
_cell.angle_alpha   90.00
_cell.angle_beta   90.00
_cell.angle_gamma   90.00
#
_symmetry.space_group_name_H-M   'P 1'
#
loop_
_entity.id
_entity.type
_entity.pdbx_description
1 polymer ?
#
loop_
_entity_poly.entity_id
_entity_poly.type
_entity_poly.pdbx_seq_one_letter_code
_entity_poly.pdbx_strand_id
1 'polypeptide(L)'
;MIPEQIQIQHQQFLSSTKKAPAQTAPGQAVSELKWTRPSIFRSRYQLWSPERIVAELNIHGLFRPSGTGQSSDGSWIFEPDGRRPGMLLVRTRVSFRDEAVFEIGTTHRGGLLRLMDGRAYVFSSDFWKGRAEFQTLSGEPLIRFRTHGTVRLSADVQIFARTLQMPEVSWLTMLGWFLIVGYL
;
A
#
# COMPACT_ATOMS: atom_id res chain seq x y z
N MET A 1 34.92 -21.68 65.77
CA MET A 1 35.89 -20.94 64.94
C MET A 1 35.83 -21.54 63.54
N ILE A 2 34.95 -20.99 62.69
CA ILE A 2 34.78 -21.27 61.25
C ILE A 2 34.29 -19.93 60.68
N PRO A 3 34.97 -19.31 59.70
CA PRO A 3 34.59 -18.00 59.21
C PRO A 3 33.61 -18.08 58.02
N GLU A 4 32.60 -17.23 58.09
CA GLU A 4 32.35 -16.17 57.10
C GLU A 4 32.25 -16.59 55.62
N GLN A 5 31.01 -16.70 55.12
CA GLN A 5 30.60 -16.17 53.80
C GLN A 5 29.08 -16.32 53.63
N ILE A 6 28.32 -15.36 54.17
CA ILE A 6 26.93 -15.11 53.78
C ILE A 6 26.97 -13.87 52.88
N GLN A 7 27.08 -14.10 51.57
CA GLN A 7 26.94 -13.03 50.59
C GLN A 7 25.58 -13.13 49.91
N ILE A 8 24.74 -12.19 50.31
CA ILE A 8 23.44 -11.84 49.75
C ILE A 8 23.62 -11.58 48.25
N GLN A 9 23.07 -12.44 47.40
CA GLN A 9 22.77 -12.09 46.00
C GLN A 9 21.27 -11.94 45.84
N HIS A 10 20.92 -10.74 45.39
CA HIS A 10 19.61 -10.18 45.22
C HIS A 10 18.62 -11.09 44.49
N GLN A 11 17.41 -11.04 45.02
CA GLN A 11 16.15 -11.29 44.34
C GLN A 11 16.13 -10.71 42.91
N GLN A 12 15.97 -11.59 41.92
CA GLN A 12 15.30 -11.26 40.65
C GLN A 12 14.34 -12.41 40.32
N PHE A 13 13.30 -12.52 41.13
CA PHE A 13 12.07 -13.22 40.77
C PHE A 13 11.08 -12.20 40.22
N LEU A 14 10.46 -12.55 39.08
CA LEU A 14 9.22 -11.97 38.51
C LEU A 14 9.33 -10.64 37.77
N SER A 15 9.60 -10.71 36.47
CA SER A 15 8.86 -9.92 35.47
C SER A 15 8.76 -10.71 34.16
N SER A 16 8.04 -11.83 34.21
CA SER A 16 7.42 -12.38 33.02
C SER A 16 6.26 -11.44 32.64
N THR A 17 6.55 -10.36 31.94
CA THR A 17 5.50 -9.59 31.25
C THR A 17 5.35 -10.14 29.85
N LYS A 18 4.51 -11.16 29.77
CA LYS A 18 3.72 -11.50 28.58
C LYS A 18 3.20 -10.18 27.98
N LYS A 19 3.82 -9.72 26.90
CA LYS A 19 3.40 -8.53 26.15
C LYS A 19 2.01 -8.81 25.61
N ALA A 20 0.99 -8.29 26.29
CA ALA A 20 -0.37 -8.24 25.78
C ALA A 20 -0.34 -7.53 24.41
N PRO A 21 -1.19 -7.92 23.44
CA PRO A 21 -1.21 -7.28 22.13
C PRO A 21 -1.47 -5.79 22.32
N ALA A 22 -0.54 -4.97 21.84
CA ALA A 22 -0.65 -3.53 21.90
C ALA A 22 -1.95 -3.11 21.21
N GLN A 23 -2.85 -2.51 21.99
CA GLN A 23 -3.97 -1.74 21.44
C GLN A 23 -3.37 -0.71 20.48
N THR A 24 -3.67 -0.88 19.20
CA THR A 24 -3.12 -0.05 18.12
C THR A 24 -3.79 1.31 18.21
N ALA A 25 -3.01 2.36 18.45
CA ALA A 25 -3.50 3.72 18.48
C ALA A 25 -4.06 4.13 17.10
N PRO A 26 -5.12 4.97 17.03
CA PRO A 26 -5.60 5.51 15.77
C PRO A 26 -4.47 6.24 15.06
N GLY A 27 -4.08 5.76 13.87
CA GLY A 27 -2.97 6.31 13.09
C GLY A 27 -1.67 5.49 13.08
N GLN A 28 -1.62 4.31 13.72
CA GLN A 28 -0.48 3.40 13.56
C GLN A 28 -0.61 2.54 12.28
N ALA A 29 0.45 2.53 11.48
CA ALA A 29 0.62 1.58 10.38
C ALA A 29 0.91 0.19 10.96
N VAL A 30 0.24 -0.83 10.44
CA VAL A 30 0.28 -2.20 10.97
C VAL A 30 1.03 -3.15 10.04
N SER A 31 1.25 -2.74 8.79
CA SER A 31 1.99 -3.54 7.82
C SER A 31 3.00 -2.66 7.09
N GLU A 32 4.25 -3.14 7.06
CA GLU A 32 5.34 -2.59 6.28
C GLU A 32 5.57 -3.54 5.10
N LEU A 33 5.16 -3.09 3.92
CA LEU A 33 5.35 -3.83 2.68
C LEU A 33 6.27 -3.03 1.76
N LYS A 34 6.88 -3.70 0.78
CA LYS A 34 7.82 -3.03 -0.14
C LYS A 34 7.54 -3.38 -1.58
N TRP A 35 7.27 -2.35 -2.39
CA TRP A 35 7.27 -2.48 -3.84
C TRP A 35 8.70 -2.52 -4.35
N THR A 36 9.00 -3.53 -5.16
CA THR A 36 10.27 -3.66 -5.86
C THR A 36 10.04 -3.99 -7.33
N ARG A 37 10.97 -3.56 -8.17
CA ARG A 37 11.00 -3.91 -9.60
C ARG A 37 12.10 -4.96 -9.82
N PRO A 38 11.78 -6.25 -10.03
CA PRO A 38 12.79 -7.32 -10.12
C PRO A 38 13.76 -7.14 -11.29
N SER A 39 13.28 -6.57 -12.40
CA SER A 39 14.07 -6.33 -13.60
C SER A 39 13.82 -4.93 -14.16
N ILE A 40 14.89 -4.21 -14.49
CA ILE A 40 14.85 -2.84 -15.04
C ILE A 40 14.29 -2.82 -16.47
N PHE A 41 14.24 -3.98 -17.15
CA PHE A 41 13.72 -4.10 -18.52
C PHE A 41 12.27 -4.60 -18.58
N ARG A 42 11.69 -5.00 -17.45
CA ARG A 42 10.31 -5.48 -17.40
C ARG A 42 9.46 -4.54 -16.57
N SER A 43 8.24 -4.27 -17.02
CA SER A 43 7.26 -3.49 -16.27
C SER A 43 6.48 -4.39 -15.31
N ARG A 44 7.20 -5.24 -14.57
CA ARG A 44 6.66 -6.13 -13.53
C ARG A 44 7.19 -5.67 -12.19
N TYR A 45 6.30 -5.58 -11.22
CA TYR A 45 6.54 -5.12 -9.88
C TYR A 45 6.01 -6.15 -8.89
N GLN A 46 6.68 -6.27 -7.76
CA GLN A 46 6.33 -7.22 -6.70
C GLN A 46 6.21 -6.47 -5.39
N LEU A 47 5.14 -6.75 -4.65
CA LEU A 47 4.92 -6.27 -3.31
C LEU A 47 5.38 -7.35 -2.33
N TRP A 48 6.38 -7.03 -1.55
CA TRP A 48 6.99 -7.92 -0.57
C TRP A 48 6.46 -7.60 0.83
N SER A 49 6.06 -8.64 1.55
CA SER A 49 6.15 -8.63 3.01
C SER A 49 7.56 -9.11 3.42
N PRO A 50 7.92 -9.07 4.72
CA PRO A 50 9.22 -9.55 5.17
C PRO A 50 9.56 -10.98 4.76
N GLU A 51 8.55 -11.84 4.55
CA GLU A 51 8.73 -13.27 4.32
C GLU A 51 8.41 -13.72 2.88
N ARG A 52 7.56 -12.99 2.14
CA ARG A 52 7.06 -13.45 0.84
C ARG A 52 6.54 -12.33 -0.05
N ILE A 53 6.35 -12.64 -1.32
CA ILE A 53 5.57 -11.81 -2.24
C ILE A 53 4.08 -11.97 -1.91
N VAL A 54 3.39 -10.85 -1.72
CA VAL A 54 1.95 -10.81 -1.42
C VAL A 54 1.11 -10.28 -2.58
N ALA A 55 1.72 -9.54 -3.50
CA ALA A 55 1.06 -9.11 -4.74
C ALA A 55 2.06 -8.90 -5.87
N GLU A 56 1.56 -8.97 -7.10
CA GLU A 56 2.30 -8.63 -8.31
C GLU A 56 1.50 -7.64 -9.15
N LEU A 57 2.21 -6.72 -9.80
CA LEU A 57 1.62 -5.76 -10.72
C LEU A 57 2.43 -5.71 -12.02
N ASN A 58 1.77 -5.93 -13.14
CA ASN A 58 2.34 -5.73 -14.47
C ASN A 58 1.74 -4.48 -15.08
N ILE A 59 2.57 -3.59 -15.61
CA ILE A 59 2.17 -2.35 -16.27
C ILE A 59 2.57 -2.45 -17.74
N HIS A 60 1.68 -2.05 -18.64
CA HIS A 60 1.89 -2.13 -20.09
C HIS A 60 1.54 -0.79 -20.75
N GLY A 61 2.16 -0.50 -21.88
CA GLY A 61 1.99 0.75 -22.61
C GLY A 61 2.82 1.92 -22.03
N LEU A 62 3.28 2.80 -22.91
CA LEU A 62 4.08 3.98 -22.53
C LEU A 62 3.26 5.28 -22.44
N PHE A 63 2.25 5.45 -23.30
CA PHE A 63 1.48 6.70 -23.41
C PHE A 63 0.09 6.62 -22.78
N ARG A 64 -0.45 5.40 -22.68
CA ARG A 64 -1.74 5.08 -22.05
C ARG A 64 -1.54 3.83 -21.22
N PRO A 65 -0.93 3.96 -20.04
CA PRO A 65 -0.57 2.79 -19.26
C PRO A 65 -1.84 2.03 -18.86
N SER A 66 -1.77 0.72 -18.92
CA SER A 66 -2.74 -0.21 -18.32
C SER A 66 -1.99 -1.18 -17.41
N GLY A 67 -2.68 -1.76 -16.45
CA GLY A 67 -2.08 -2.60 -15.43
C GLY A 67 -2.90 -3.85 -15.17
N THR A 68 -2.23 -4.94 -14.85
CA THR A 68 -2.85 -6.14 -14.29
C THR A 68 -2.20 -6.46 -12.95
N GLY A 69 -3.02 -6.48 -11.91
CA GLY A 69 -2.62 -6.78 -10.54
C GLY A 69 -3.13 -8.14 -10.09
N GLN A 70 -2.36 -8.86 -9.29
CA GLN A 70 -2.78 -10.11 -8.66
C GLN A 70 -2.29 -10.18 -7.22
N SER A 71 -3.17 -10.62 -6.32
CA SER A 71 -2.84 -10.99 -4.94
C SER A 71 -3.57 -12.29 -4.56
N SER A 72 -3.44 -12.73 -3.30
CA SER A 72 -4.25 -13.84 -2.77
C SER A 72 -5.76 -13.59 -2.83
N ASP A 73 -6.15 -12.31 -2.82
CA ASP A 73 -7.56 -11.93 -2.67
C ASP A 73 -8.25 -11.80 -4.04
N GLY A 74 -7.49 -11.80 -5.13
CA GLY A 74 -8.05 -11.69 -6.47
C GLY A 74 -7.09 -11.20 -7.53
N SER A 75 -7.67 -10.77 -8.65
CA SER A 75 -6.93 -10.21 -9.77
C SER A 75 -7.71 -9.05 -10.37
N TRP A 76 -7.01 -7.97 -10.71
CA TRP A 76 -7.62 -6.73 -11.16
C TRP A 76 -6.94 -6.18 -12.41
N ILE A 77 -7.71 -5.40 -13.15
CA ILE A 77 -7.26 -4.64 -14.31
C ILE A 77 -7.42 -3.16 -13.98
N PHE A 78 -6.38 -2.38 -14.30
CA PHE A 78 -6.37 -0.93 -14.23
C PHE A 78 -6.22 -0.42 -15.66
N GLU A 79 -7.20 0.32 -16.18
CA GLU A 79 -7.11 0.78 -17.57
C GLU A 79 -7.79 2.13 -17.77
N PRO A 80 -7.31 2.96 -18.73
CA PRO A 80 -7.98 4.20 -19.07
C PRO A 80 -9.39 3.94 -19.60
N ASP A 81 -10.35 4.76 -19.20
CA ASP A 81 -11.67 4.77 -19.82
C ASP A 81 -11.57 5.38 -21.22
N GLY A 82 -11.69 4.54 -22.26
CA GLY A 82 -11.63 4.98 -23.65
C GLY A 82 -12.70 6.02 -24.04
N ARG A 83 -13.76 6.16 -23.25
CA ARG A 83 -14.86 7.12 -23.49
C ARG A 83 -14.72 8.42 -22.72
N ARG A 84 -13.92 8.43 -21.64
CA ARG A 84 -13.77 9.58 -20.74
C ARG A 84 -12.29 9.84 -20.47
N PRO A 85 -11.66 10.76 -21.23
CA PRO A 85 -10.28 11.15 -20.98
C PRO A 85 -10.07 11.58 -19.53
N GLY A 86 -8.94 11.16 -18.93
CA GLY A 86 -8.65 11.44 -17.52
C GLY A 86 -9.31 10.51 -16.50
N MET A 87 -10.08 9.51 -16.96
CA MET A 87 -10.65 8.47 -16.09
C MET A 87 -9.90 7.15 -16.23
N LEU A 88 -9.75 6.46 -15.11
CA LEU A 88 -9.16 5.13 -14.96
C LEU A 88 -10.21 4.19 -14.34
N LEU A 89 -10.37 3.01 -14.91
CA LEU A 89 -11.27 1.99 -14.40
C LEU A 89 -10.48 0.96 -13.61
N VAL A 90 -11.03 0.55 -12.47
CA VAL A 90 -10.57 -0.60 -11.69
C VAL A 90 -11.58 -1.71 -11.89
N ARG A 91 -11.15 -2.86 -12.43
CA ARG A 91 -12.02 -3.99 -12.72
C ARG A 91 -11.52 -5.27 -12.11
N THR A 92 -12.43 -6.09 -11.59
CA THR A 92 -12.09 -7.48 -11.27
C THR A 92 -11.88 -8.27 -12.55
N ARG A 93 -10.76 -9.00 -12.67
CA ARG A 93 -10.38 -9.73 -13.90
C ARG A 93 -11.31 -10.89 -14.22
N VAL A 94 -11.93 -11.50 -13.20
CA VAL A 94 -12.80 -12.68 -13.37
C VAL A 94 -14.16 -12.29 -13.98
N SER A 95 -14.77 -11.23 -13.47
CA SER A 95 -16.13 -10.81 -13.85
C SER A 95 -16.16 -9.63 -14.81
N PHE A 96 -15.02 -8.94 -15.01
CA PHE A 96 -14.93 -7.65 -15.69
C PHE A 96 -15.87 -6.58 -15.11
N ARG A 97 -16.30 -6.76 -13.85
CA ARG A 97 -17.10 -5.78 -13.13
C ARG A 97 -16.21 -4.63 -12.70
N ASP A 98 -16.69 -3.41 -12.90
CA ASP A 98 -16.07 -2.21 -12.35
C ASP A 98 -16.19 -2.23 -10.82
N GLU A 99 -15.07 -2.08 -10.13
CA GLU A 99 -14.99 -1.92 -8.67
C GLU A 99 -14.93 -0.44 -8.29
N ALA A 100 -14.24 0.36 -9.11
CA ALA A 100 -14.07 1.78 -8.91
C ALA A 100 -13.72 2.53 -10.20
N VAL A 101 -13.93 3.84 -10.17
CA VAL A 101 -13.43 4.79 -11.18
C VAL A 101 -12.51 5.78 -10.48
N PHE A 102 -11.32 5.98 -11.02
CA PHE A 102 -10.38 7.00 -10.61
C PHE A 102 -10.38 8.15 -11.61
N GLU A 103 -10.69 9.35 -11.12
CA GLU A 103 -10.61 10.60 -11.87
C GLU A 103 -9.27 11.27 -11.60
N ILE A 104 -8.44 11.39 -12.63
CA ILE A 104 -7.14 12.05 -12.55
C ILE A 104 -7.36 13.56 -12.38
N GLY A 105 -6.77 14.15 -11.34
CA GLY A 105 -6.90 15.58 -11.08
C GLY A 105 -6.25 16.45 -12.16
N THR A 106 -6.81 17.63 -12.38
CA THR A 106 -6.34 18.60 -13.39
C THR A 106 -4.94 19.17 -13.11
N THR A 107 -4.46 19.06 -11.86
CA THR A 107 -3.13 19.50 -11.44
C THR A 107 -2.22 18.32 -11.05
N HIS A 108 -2.19 17.24 -11.85
CA HIS A 108 -1.16 16.17 -11.90
C HIS A 108 -0.50 15.67 -10.58
N ARG A 109 -1.18 15.80 -9.43
CA ARG A 109 -0.63 15.44 -8.10
C ARG A 109 -1.60 14.61 -7.28
N GLY A 110 -2.55 13.95 -7.95
CA GLY A 110 -3.61 13.22 -7.27
C GLY A 110 -4.83 12.96 -8.13
N GLY A 111 -5.90 12.58 -7.47
CA GLY A 111 -7.19 12.34 -8.09
C GLY A 111 -8.22 11.81 -7.10
N LEU A 112 -9.43 11.59 -7.59
CA LEU A 112 -10.55 11.12 -6.81
C LEU A 112 -10.91 9.70 -7.24
N LEU A 113 -10.82 8.75 -6.31
CA LEU A 113 -11.30 7.40 -6.47
C LEU A 113 -12.74 7.31 -5.97
N ARG A 114 -13.65 6.83 -6.81
CA ARG A 114 -15.04 6.55 -6.47
C ARG A 114 -15.31 5.06 -6.61
N LEU A 115 -15.68 4.41 -5.51
CA LEU A 115 -16.08 3.00 -5.50
C LEU A 115 -17.53 2.88 -5.97
N MET A 116 -17.89 1.72 -6.52
CA MET A 116 -19.27 1.48 -6.98
C MET A 116 -20.30 1.44 -5.84
N ASP A 117 -19.87 1.26 -4.59
CA ASP A 117 -20.72 1.34 -3.40
C ASP A 117 -20.95 2.77 -2.90
N GLY A 118 -20.42 3.78 -3.60
CA GLY A 118 -20.57 5.19 -3.28
C GLY A 118 -19.49 5.76 -2.35
N ARG A 119 -18.60 4.93 -1.78
CA ARG A 119 -17.44 5.43 -1.02
C ARG A 119 -16.46 6.14 -1.95
N ALA A 120 -15.70 7.09 -1.40
CA ALA A 120 -14.72 7.85 -2.16
C ALA A 120 -13.45 8.11 -1.36
N TYR A 121 -12.32 8.05 -2.07
CA TYR A 121 -10.97 8.25 -1.54
C TYR A 121 -10.22 9.26 -2.39
N VAL A 122 -9.37 10.06 -1.76
CA VAL A 122 -8.47 10.97 -2.45
C VAL A 122 -7.11 10.28 -2.56
N PHE A 123 -6.55 10.28 -3.76
CA PHE A 123 -5.13 10.02 -3.94
C PHE A 123 -4.41 11.36 -4.00
N SER A 124 -3.33 11.51 -3.24
CA SER A 124 -2.46 12.68 -3.30
C SER A 124 -1.01 12.25 -3.41
N SER A 125 -0.21 13.05 -4.12
CA SER A 125 1.22 12.81 -4.29
C SER A 125 2.02 14.10 -4.16
N ASP A 126 3.01 14.08 -3.27
CA ASP A 126 4.10 15.03 -3.22
C ASP A 126 5.35 14.34 -3.75
N PHE A 127 5.43 14.21 -5.09
CA PHE A 127 6.50 13.48 -5.77
C PHE A 127 7.89 14.01 -5.43
N TRP A 128 8.02 15.34 -5.26
CA TRP A 128 9.27 15.99 -4.85
C TRP A 128 9.75 15.55 -3.47
N LYS A 129 8.84 15.12 -2.60
CA LYS A 129 9.17 14.55 -1.29
C LYS A 129 9.11 13.02 -1.26
N GLY A 130 8.97 12.38 -2.43
CA GLY A 130 8.87 10.93 -2.55
C GLY A 130 7.69 10.34 -1.77
N ARG A 131 6.56 11.04 -1.68
CA ARG A 131 5.40 10.60 -0.90
C ARG A 131 4.13 10.59 -1.74
N ALA A 132 3.34 9.53 -1.60
CA ALA A 132 1.96 9.50 -2.07
C ALA A 132 1.07 8.77 -1.07
N GLU A 133 -0.23 9.04 -1.09
CA GLU A 133 -1.18 8.39 -0.18
C GLU A 133 -2.60 8.36 -0.71
N PHE A 134 -3.30 7.28 -0.35
CA PHE A 134 -4.76 7.28 -0.33
C PHE A 134 -5.25 7.72 1.04
N GLN A 135 -6.28 8.56 1.03
CA GLN A 135 -6.94 9.06 2.21
C GLN A 135 -8.46 9.12 2.00
N THR A 136 -9.21 9.12 3.10
CA THR A 136 -10.65 9.42 3.06
C THR A 136 -10.88 10.86 2.62
N LEU A 137 -12.13 11.21 2.29
CA LEU A 137 -12.51 12.61 2.03
C LEU A 137 -12.24 13.54 3.23
N SER A 138 -12.20 13.01 4.46
CA SER A 138 -11.85 13.75 5.67
C SER A 138 -10.34 13.88 5.91
N GLY A 139 -9.50 13.34 5.01
CA GLY A 139 -8.04 13.39 5.13
C GLY A 139 -7.44 12.31 6.05
N GLU A 140 -8.21 11.30 6.45
CA GLU A 140 -7.68 10.18 7.23
C GLU A 140 -6.87 9.25 6.31
N PRO A 141 -5.59 8.96 6.60
CA PRO A 141 -4.75 8.16 5.73
C PRO A 141 -5.16 6.68 5.75
N LEU A 142 -5.23 6.07 4.55
CA LEU A 142 -5.56 4.66 4.36
C LEU A 142 -4.32 3.84 4.00
N ILE A 143 -3.58 4.30 3.00
CA ILE A 143 -2.34 3.67 2.52
C ILE A 143 -1.36 4.78 2.17
N ARG A 144 -0.11 4.64 2.62
CA ARG A 144 0.96 5.58 2.29
C ARG A 144 2.10 4.88 1.58
N PHE A 145 2.62 5.55 0.57
CA PHE A 145 3.77 5.16 -0.22
C PHE A 145 4.91 6.14 0.06
N ARG A 146 6.10 5.61 0.36
CA ARG A 146 7.36 6.36 0.39
C ARG A 146 8.25 5.83 -0.72
N THR A 147 8.38 6.61 -1.79
CA THR A 147 9.15 6.21 -2.97
C THR A 147 10.64 6.44 -2.76
N HIS A 148 11.44 5.51 -3.29
CA HIS A 148 12.89 5.54 -3.24
C HIS A 148 13.48 5.16 -4.59
N GLY A 149 14.66 5.71 -4.88
CA GLY A 149 15.49 5.35 -6.03
C GLY A 149 15.06 6.04 -7.32
N THR A 150 16.04 6.60 -8.04
CA THR A 150 15.84 7.25 -9.34
C THR A 150 15.97 6.27 -10.51
N VAL A 151 16.87 5.29 -10.41
CA VAL A 151 17.13 4.29 -11.47
C VAL A 151 16.26 3.04 -11.31
N ARG A 152 15.99 2.63 -10.07
CA ARG A 152 15.17 1.46 -9.73
C ARG A 152 14.09 1.86 -8.74
N LEU A 153 13.00 2.40 -9.28
CA LEU A 153 11.87 2.88 -8.51
C LEU A 153 11.32 1.76 -7.60
N SER A 154 11.23 2.07 -6.31
CA SER A 154 10.72 1.22 -5.25
C SER A 154 9.92 2.06 -4.26
N ALA A 155 9.13 1.42 -3.39
CA ALA A 155 8.49 2.15 -2.30
C ALA A 155 8.25 1.29 -1.08
N ASP A 156 8.37 1.89 0.09
CA ASP A 156 7.80 1.34 1.30
C ASP A 156 6.31 1.70 1.36
N VAL A 157 5.48 0.73 1.71
CA VAL A 157 4.04 0.83 1.79
C VAL A 157 3.61 0.62 3.22
N GLN A 158 2.89 1.59 3.74
CA GLN A 158 2.29 1.57 5.06
C GLN A 158 0.77 1.46 4.91
N ILE A 159 0.21 0.37 5.42
CA ILE A 159 -1.24 0.17 5.49
C ILE A 159 -1.70 0.46 6.92
N PHE A 160 -2.64 1.38 7.08
CA PHE A 160 -3.19 1.76 8.38
C PHE A 160 -4.19 0.71 8.86
N ALA A 161 -4.29 0.53 10.18
CA ALA A 161 -5.04 -0.56 10.81
C ALA A 161 -6.48 -0.71 10.28
N ARG A 162 -7.19 0.41 10.11
CA ARG A 162 -8.57 0.46 9.61
C ARG A 162 -8.70 -0.07 8.18
N THR A 163 -7.68 0.13 7.37
CA THR A 163 -7.65 -0.26 5.96
C THR A 163 -7.50 -1.77 5.78
N LEU A 164 -6.88 -2.48 6.73
CA LEU A 164 -6.68 -3.93 6.64
C LEU A 164 -8.00 -4.72 6.60
N GLN A 165 -9.09 -4.15 7.10
CA GLN A 165 -10.42 -4.78 7.10
C GLN A 165 -11.24 -4.42 5.86
N MET A 166 -10.71 -3.57 4.97
CA MET A 166 -11.40 -3.15 3.77
C MET A 166 -11.24 -4.20 2.66
N PRO A 167 -12.34 -4.60 1.98
CA PRO A 167 -12.26 -5.58 0.89
C PRO A 167 -11.40 -5.08 -0.28
N GLU A 168 -11.27 -3.77 -0.44
CA GLU A 168 -10.46 -3.15 -1.49
C GLU A 168 -8.96 -3.04 -1.20
N VAL A 169 -8.47 -3.38 0.00
CA VAL A 169 -7.09 -3.05 0.40
C VAL A 169 -6.03 -3.55 -0.58
N SER A 170 -6.20 -4.77 -1.09
CA SER A 170 -5.29 -5.39 -2.04
C SER A 170 -5.20 -4.60 -3.35
N TRP A 171 -6.34 -4.33 -3.98
CA TRP A 171 -6.33 -3.61 -5.25
C TRP A 171 -6.06 -2.13 -5.08
N LEU A 172 -6.41 -1.52 -3.94
CA LEU A 172 -6.08 -0.14 -3.63
C LEU A 172 -4.55 0.03 -3.49
N THR A 173 -3.88 -0.92 -2.85
CA THR A 173 -2.42 -0.94 -2.74
C THR A 173 -1.74 -1.01 -4.12
N MET A 174 -2.26 -1.87 -5.01
CA MET A 174 -1.75 -2.02 -6.38
C MET A 174 -2.06 -0.80 -7.25
N LEU A 175 -3.27 -0.24 -7.15
CA LEU A 175 -3.66 0.97 -7.87
C LEU A 175 -2.74 2.14 -7.49
N GLY A 176 -2.43 2.32 -6.20
CA GLY A 176 -1.53 3.40 -5.76
C GLY A 176 -0.16 3.29 -6.41
N TRP A 177 0.40 2.08 -6.47
CA TRP A 177 1.66 1.86 -7.17
C TRP A 177 1.56 2.07 -8.68
N PHE A 178 0.46 1.61 -9.30
CA PHE A 178 0.18 1.86 -10.70
C PHE A 178 0.13 3.36 -11.03
N LEU A 179 -0.52 4.17 -10.20
CA LEU A 179 -0.59 5.62 -10.36
C LEU A 179 0.80 6.27 -10.22
N ILE A 180 1.59 5.84 -9.23
CA ILE A 180 2.95 6.35 -9.02
C ILE A 180 3.86 6.06 -10.20
N VAL A 181 3.79 4.86 -10.78
CA VAL A 181 4.67 4.46 -11.88
C VAL A 181 4.18 4.96 -13.24
N GLY A 182 2.86 5.01 -13.43
CA GLY A 182 2.24 5.28 -14.73
C GLY A 182 1.87 6.75 -14.97
N TYR A 183 1.69 7.55 -13.91
CA TYR A 183 1.09 8.89 -14.01
C TYR A 183 1.83 9.99 -13.25
N LEU A 184 2.84 9.67 -12.46
CA LEU A 184 3.70 10.63 -11.74
C LEU A 184 5.12 10.59 -12.28
#